data_AF-A0A440QZM9-F1
#
_entry.id   AF-A0A440QZM9-F1
#
_cell.length_a   1.000
_cell.length_b   1.000
_cell.length_c   1.000
_cell.angle_alpha   90.00
_cell.angle_beta   90.00
_cell.angle_gamma   90.00
#
_symmetry.space_group_name_H-M   'P 1'
#
loop_
_entity.id
_entity.type
_entity.pdbx_description
1 polymer ?
#
loop_
_entity_poly.entity_id
_entity_poly.type
_entity_poly.pdbx_seq_one_letter_code
_entity_poly.pdbx_strand_id
1 'polypeptide(L)' 'MTKQGEPAIDLVWGAVEIGKEINRKPRQAFHMLEQGLLPARKVGNQWVAERGKLRAFFLGDGEKAA' A
#
# COMPACT_ATOMS: atom_id res chain seq x y z
N MET A 1 -13.77 -31.04 3.30
CA MET A 1 -13.84 -29.81 4.11
C MET A 1 -13.67 -28.61 3.19
N THR A 2 -14.74 -27.85 2.93
CA THR A 2 -14.64 -26.54 2.27
C THR A 2 -14.16 -25.53 3.31
N LYS A 3 -12.86 -25.23 3.32
CA LYS A 3 -12.34 -24.15 4.16
C LYS A 3 -12.84 -22.85 3.55
N GLN A 4 -13.91 -22.30 4.13
CA GLN A 4 -14.44 -20.99 3.77
C GLN A 4 -13.27 -20.01 3.83
N GLY A 5 -12.93 -19.46 2.66
CA GLY A 5 -11.76 -18.61 2.49
C GLY A 5 -11.91 -17.38 3.37
N GLU A 6 -11.10 -17.32 4.43
CA GLU A 6 -10.79 -16.05 5.08
C GLU A 6 -10.43 -15.04 3.98
N PRO A 7 -10.88 -13.77 4.09
CA PRO A 7 -10.40 -12.74 3.19
C PRO A 7 -8.89 -12.67 3.38
N ALA A 8 -8.14 -13.31 2.48
CA ALA A 8 -6.70 -13.31 2.49
C ALA A 8 -6.29 -11.86 2.31
N ILE A 9 -5.81 -11.24 3.39
CA ILE A 9 -5.42 -9.85 3.36
C ILE A 9 -4.17 -9.77 2.49
N ASP A 10 -4.31 -9.20 1.29
CA ASP A 10 -3.21 -9.03 0.34
C ASP A 10 -2.26 -7.93 0.82
N LEU A 11 -1.38 -8.29 1.75
CA LEU A 11 -0.38 -7.41 2.33
C LEU A 11 0.90 -7.39 1.47
N VAL A 12 1.35 -6.18 1.17
CA VAL A 12 2.60 -5.88 0.48
C VAL A 12 3.60 -5.37 1.52
N TRP A 13 4.75 -6.05 1.61
CA TRP A 13 5.77 -5.77 2.61
C TRP A 13 7.01 -5.12 1.99
N GLY A 14 7.48 -4.05 2.64
CA GLY A 14 8.65 -3.29 2.26
C GLY A 14 8.37 -2.17 1.28
N ALA A 15 9.12 -1.08 1.41
CA ALA A 15 9.02 0.09 0.53
C ALA A 15 9.35 -0.24 -0.94
N VAL A 16 10.13 -1.31 -1.17
CA VAL A 16 10.47 -1.79 -2.53
C VAL A 16 9.24 -2.37 -3.21
N GLU A 17 8.54 -3.30 -2.57
CA GLU A 17 7.34 -3.93 -3.15
C GLU A 17 6.19 -2.93 -3.25
N ILE A 18 6.00 -2.09 -2.23
CA ILE A 18 5.02 -0.99 -2.30
C ILE A 18 5.35 -0.03 -3.46
N GLY A 19 6.63 0.30 -3.65
CA GLY A 19 7.10 1.13 -4.76
C GLY A 19 6.82 0.50 -6.13
N LYS A 20 7.02 -0.82 -6.28
CA LYS A 20 6.68 -1.56 -7.49
C LYS A 20 5.18 -1.46 -7.80
N GLU A 21 4.31 -1.60 -6.79
CA GLU A 21 2.86 -1.50 -6.99
C GLU A 21 2.40 -0.14 -7.52
N ILE A 22 3.05 0.95 -7.10
CA ILE A 22 2.70 2.32 -7.52
C ILE A 22 3.55 2.82 -8.69
N ASN A 23 4.37 1.97 -9.31
CA ASN A 23 5.33 2.34 -10.36
C ASN A 23 6.24 3.53 -9.94
N ARG A 24 6.83 3.45 -8.75
CA ARG A 24 7.80 4.43 -8.22
C ARG A 24 9.09 3.76 -7.79
N LYS A 25 10.17 4.55 -7.79
CA LYS A 25 11.47 4.07 -7.30
C LYS A 25 11.36 3.78 -5.78
N PRO A 26 12.04 2.74 -5.26
CA PRO A 26 11.98 2.38 -3.84
C PRO A 26 12.32 3.54 -2.89
N ARG A 27 13.29 4.39 -3.27
CA ARG A 27 13.64 5.60 -2.49
C ARG A 27 12.51 6.62 -2.42
N GLN A 28 11.81 6.85 -3.53
CA GLN A 28 10.64 7.75 -3.56
C GLN A 28 9.49 7.16 -2.76
N ALA A 29 9.23 5.85 -2.92
CA ALA A 29 8.21 5.16 -2.13
C ALA A 29 8.51 5.25 -0.64
N PHE A 30 9.76 5.01 -0.21
CA PHE A 30 10.16 5.15 1.19
C PHE A 30 9.93 6.57 1.72
N HIS A 31 10.33 7.60 0.96
CA HIS A 31 10.06 8.98 1.34
C HIS A 31 8.56 9.26 1.47
N MET A 32 7.74 8.81 0.52
CA MET A 32 6.28 8.95 0.58
C MET A 32 5.66 8.22 1.78
N LEU A 33 6.18 7.04 2.12
CA LEU A 33 5.78 6.26 3.29
C LEU A 33 6.13 7.00 4.59
N GLU A 34 7.35 7.54 4.69
CA GLU A 34 7.77 8.35 5.86
C GLU A 34 6.96 9.64 6.00
N GLN A 35 6.60 10.29 4.89
CA GLN A 35 5.74 11.48 4.88
C GLN A 35 4.25 11.15 5.14
N GLY A 36 3.86 9.87 5.17
CA GLY A 36 2.47 9.45 5.37
C GLY A 36 1.55 9.72 4.18
N LEU A 37 2.11 9.85 2.97
CA LEU A 37 1.36 10.12 1.73
C LEU A 37 0.72 8.87 1.13
N LEU A 38 1.02 7.69 1.65
CA LEU A 38 0.53 6.40 1.17
C LEU A 38 -0.24 5.69 2.30
N PRO A 39 -1.32 4.95 1.98
CA PRO A 39 -2.08 4.15 2.94
C PRO A 39 -1.30 2.90 3.36
N ALA A 40 -0.21 3.10 4.09
CA ALA A 40 0.68 2.06 4.59
C ALA A 40 0.98 2.29 6.07
N ARG A 41 1.32 1.20 6.76
CA ARG A 41 1.62 1.18 8.18
C ARG A 41 3.04 0.69 8.43
N LYS A 42 3.75 1.33 9.33
CA LYS A 42 5.04 0.84 9.82
C LYS A 42 4.82 -0.26 10.87
N VAL A 43 5.33 -1.45 10.62
CA VAL A 43 5.28 -2.60 11.53
C VAL A 43 6.72 -3.01 11.83
N GLY A 44 7.19 -2.63 13.02
CA GLY A 44 8.61 -2.77 13.38
C GLY A 44 9.52 -1.99 12.44
N ASN A 45 10.41 -2.70 11.74
CA ASN A 45 11.38 -2.13 10.79
C ASN A 45 10.91 -2.15 9.33
N GLN A 46 9.71 -2.66 9.04
CA GLN A 46 9.19 -2.78 7.69
C GLN A 46 7.90 -1.97 7.50
N TRP A 47 7.67 -1.56 6.26
CA TRP A 47 6.42 -0.92 5.84
C TRP A 47 5.48 -1.98 5.29
N VAL A 48 4.21 -1.91 5.68
CA VAL A 48 3.17 -2.83 5.25
C VAL A 48 2.04 -2.02 4.65
N ALA A 49 1.69 -2.28 3.40
CA ALA A 49 0.51 -1.72 2.77
C ALA A 49 -0.43 -2.84 2.35
N GLU A 50 -1.72 -2.61 2.41
CA GLU A 50 -2.67 -3.53 1.78
C GLU A 50 -2.87 -3.12 0.33
N ARG A 51 -2.73 -4.09 -0.59
CA ARG A 51 -2.75 -3.86 -2.03
C ARG A 51 -4.06 -3.23 -2.51
N GLY A 52 -5.19 -3.68 -1.97
CA GLY A 52 -6.52 -3.16 -2.32
C GLY A 52 -6.67 -1.71 -1.90
N LYS A 53 -6.36 -1.36 -0.64
CA LYS A 53 -6.32 0.03 -0.15
C LYS A 53 -5.38 0.94 -0.94
N LEU A 54 -4.18 0.46 -1.26
CA LEU A 54 -3.22 1.22 -2.06
C LEU A 54 -3.82 1.56 -3.43
N ARG A 55 -4.43 0.58 -4.10
CA ARG A 55 -5.09 0.78 -5.40
C ARG A 55 -6.31 1.68 -5.28
N ALA A 56 -7.16 1.49 -4.27
CA ALA A 56 -8.34 2.32 -4.03
C ALA A 56 -7.97 3.79 -3.82
N PHE A 57 -6.90 4.05 -3.06
CA PHE A 57 -6.37 5.40 -2.84
C PHE A 57 -5.96 6.11 -4.14
N PHE A 58 -5.46 5.37 -5.15
CA PHE A 58 -5.09 5.94 -6.44
C PHE A 58 -6.19 5.91 -7.51
N LEU A 59 -7.09 4.91 -7.48
CA LEU A 59 -8.13 4.74 -8.49
C LEU A 59 -9.36 5.64 -8.27
N GLY A 60 -9.61 6.18 -7.07
CA GLY A 60 -10.91 6.83 -6.88
C GLY A 60 -11.29 7.43 -5.53
N ASP A 61 -10.37 8.06 -4.80
CA ASP A 61 -10.69 9.33 -4.10
C ASP A 61 -10.42 10.52 -5.06
N GLY A 62 -10.81 10.33 -6.33
CA GLY A 62 -10.76 11.33 -7.40
C GLY A 62 -11.92 12.32 -7.33
N GLU A 63 -12.35 12.73 -6.14
CA GLU A 63 -13.25 13.88 -5.95
C GLU A 63 -12.66 14.85 -4.91
N LYS A 64 -11.62 15.56 -5.33
CA LYS A 64 -11.52 16.99 -5.04
C LYS A 64 -10.73 17.67 -6.14
N ALA A 65 -11.48 18.12 -7.15
CA ALA A 65 -11.21 19.40 -7.77
C ALA A 65 -11.42 20.48 -6.70
N ALA A 66 -10.40 21.30 -6.48
CA ALA A 66 -10.52 22.64 -5.91
C ALA A 66 -9.35 23.48 -6.43
#